data_AF-A0A559QU39-F1
#
_entry.id   AF-A0A559QU39-F1
#
_cell.length_a   1.000
_cell.length_b   1.000
_cell.length_c   1.000
_cell.angle_alpha   90.00
_cell.angle_beta   90.00
_cell.angle_gamma   90.00
#
_symmetry.space_group_name_H-M   'P 1'
#
loop_
_entity.id
_entity.type
_entity.pdbx_description
1 polymer ?
#
loop_
_entity_poly.entity_id
_entity_poly.type
_entity_poly.pdbx_seq_one_letter_code
_entity_poly.pdbx_strand_id
1 'polypeptide(L)'
;MDSTLTAKFQSYPEDVREKLLNLRQLILDTAAEYPEVETLTETLKWGEPAYISKIGSTVRMDWKAQKPEQLALYFNCNTKLVATFRELYGASVDFEGNRALVLPRSGEFPHKIIKHCIAMALQYHKIKHKPLLGA
;
A
#
# COMPACT_ATOMS: atom_id res chain seq x y z
N MET A 1 1.58 14.49 -11.01
CA MET A 1 1.36 14.39 -9.56
C MET A 1 0.85 15.74 -9.07
N ASP A 2 -0.12 15.76 -8.16
CA ASP A 2 -0.65 17.00 -7.55
C ASP A 2 0.42 17.76 -6.74
N SER A 3 0.32 19.08 -6.63
CA SER A 3 1.30 19.92 -5.93
C SER A 3 1.39 19.61 -4.43
N THR A 4 0.27 19.27 -3.79
CA THR A 4 0.23 18.89 -2.36
C THR A 4 0.92 17.56 -2.10
N LEU A 5 0.72 16.59 -2.99
CA LEU A 5 1.39 15.29 -2.94
C LEU A 5 2.90 15.45 -3.15
N THR A 6 3.28 16.28 -4.11
CA THR A 6 4.69 16.60 -4.41
C THR A 6 5.37 17.21 -3.18
N ALA A 7 4.75 18.21 -2.54
CA ALA A 7 5.24 18.81 -1.31
C ALA A 7 5.35 17.78 -0.16
N LYS A 8 4.38 16.86 -0.04
CA LYS A 8 4.46 15.79 0.94
C LYS A 8 5.65 14.86 0.70
N PHE A 9 5.89 14.42 -0.53
CA PHE A 9 7.07 13.61 -0.84
C PHE A 9 8.38 14.35 -0.57
N GLN A 10 8.44 15.65 -0.89
CA GLN A 10 9.61 16.50 -0.62
C GLN A 10 9.88 16.69 0.87
N SER A 11 8.88 16.52 1.74
CA SER A 11 9.04 16.64 3.19
C SER A 11 9.74 15.46 3.87
N TYR A 12 9.87 14.32 3.19
CA TYR A 12 10.59 13.16 3.73
C TYR A 12 12.11 13.31 3.57
N PRO A 13 12.91 12.65 4.43
CA PRO A 13 14.34 12.47 4.19
C PRO A 13 14.60 11.89 2.79
N GLU A 14 15.73 12.25 2.17
CA GLU A 14 16.01 11.93 0.77
C GLU A 14 15.94 10.43 0.46
N ASP A 15 16.59 9.60 1.28
CA ASP A 15 16.61 8.14 1.11
C ASP A 15 15.22 7.50 1.33
N VAL A 16 14.45 8.05 2.28
CA VAL A 16 13.06 7.65 2.55
C VAL A 16 12.16 8.03 1.37
N ARG A 17 12.35 9.22 0.83
CA ARG A 17 11.60 9.75 -0.32
C ARG A 17 11.79 8.85 -1.55
N GLU A 18 13.02 8.45 -1.85
CA GLU A 18 13.32 7.53 -2.94
C GLU A 18 12.60 6.19 -2.77
N LYS A 19 12.64 5.60 -1.57
CA LYS A 19 11.93 4.36 -1.26
C LYS A 19 10.42 4.49 -1.41
N LEU A 20 9.83 5.58 -0.93
CA LEU A 20 8.39 5.84 -1.07
C LEU A 20 7.99 6.10 -2.53
N LEU A 21 8.84 6.75 -3.33
CA LEU A 21 8.60 6.93 -4.77
C LEU A 21 8.66 5.60 -5.52
N ASN A 22 9.55 4.69 -5.13
CA ASN A 22 9.59 3.33 -5.67
C ASN A 22 8.32 2.54 -5.31
N LEU A 23 7.84 2.65 -4.06
CA LEU A 23 6.56 2.05 -3.66
C LEU A 23 5.37 2.66 -4.42
N ARG A 24 5.37 3.98 -4.62
CA ARG A 24 4.38 4.64 -5.48
C ARG A 24 4.39 4.05 -6.88
N GLN A 25 5.56 3.93 -7.49
CA GLN A 25 5.67 3.38 -8.84
C GLN A 25 5.12 1.95 -8.90
N LEU A 26 5.48 1.12 -7.91
CA LEU A 26 4.93 -0.23 -7.79
C LEU A 26 3.41 -0.24 -7.70
N ILE A 27 2.78 0.69 -6.97
CA ILE A 27 1.32 0.80 -6.89
C ILE A 27 0.72 1.16 -8.25
N LEU A 28 1.32 2.11 -8.98
CA LEU A 28 0.85 2.54 -10.30
C LEU A 28 0.99 1.42 -11.34
N ASP A 29 2.14 0.75 -11.36
CA ASP A 29 2.40 -0.39 -12.26
C ASP A 29 1.43 -1.53 -11.96
N THR A 30 1.20 -1.82 -10.67
CA THR A 30 0.22 -2.83 -10.26
C THR A 30 -1.16 -2.46 -10.77
N ALA A 31 -1.60 -1.21 -10.62
CA ALA A 31 -2.92 -0.78 -11.11
C ALA A 31 -3.04 -0.92 -12.63
N ALA A 32 -1.99 -0.58 -13.38
CA ALA A 32 -1.96 -0.66 -14.85
C ALA A 32 -2.10 -2.10 -15.39
N GLU A 33 -1.76 -3.11 -14.59
CA GLU A 33 -1.89 -4.52 -14.95
C GLU A 33 -3.30 -5.08 -14.82
N TYR A 34 -4.21 -4.35 -14.18
CA TYR A 34 -5.60 -4.77 -13.99
C TYR A 34 -6.54 -3.82 -14.75
N PRO A 35 -7.02 -4.20 -15.95
CA PRO A 35 -7.91 -3.36 -16.75
C PRO A 35 -9.19 -2.93 -16.02
N GLU A 36 -9.64 -3.69 -15.01
CA GLU A 36 -10.79 -3.34 -14.17
C GLU A 36 -10.52 -2.13 -13.26
N VAL A 37 -9.25 -1.80 -13.00
CA VAL A 37 -8.81 -0.59 -12.30
C VAL A 37 -8.65 0.52 -13.34
N GLU A 38 -9.78 0.98 -13.89
CA GLU A 38 -9.80 1.98 -14.98
C GLU A 38 -9.05 3.27 -14.62
N THR A 39 -9.19 3.73 -13.37
CA THR A 39 -8.54 4.94 -12.87
C THR A 39 -8.06 4.73 -11.44
N LEU A 40 -6.83 5.19 -11.17
CA LEU A 40 -6.27 5.26 -9.83
C LEU A 40 -6.09 6.73 -9.43
N THR A 41 -6.77 7.15 -8.37
CA THR A 41 -6.64 8.50 -7.83
C THR A 41 -5.52 8.54 -6.79
N GLU A 42 -4.57 9.47 -6.96
CA GLU A 42 -3.54 9.79 -5.98
C GLU A 42 -3.95 11.03 -5.18
N THR A 43 -3.91 10.95 -3.85
CA THR A 43 -4.31 12.06 -2.96
C THR A 43 -3.62 11.95 -1.60
N LEU A 44 -3.86 12.91 -0.70
CA LEU A 44 -3.50 12.79 0.70
C LEU A 44 -4.72 12.41 1.53
N LYS A 45 -4.58 11.38 2.38
CA LYS A 45 -5.52 11.10 3.46
C LYS A 45 -4.78 11.11 4.77
N TRP A 46 -5.24 11.90 5.74
CA TRP A 46 -4.58 12.07 7.04
C TRP A 46 -3.12 12.52 6.91
N GLY A 47 -2.79 13.30 5.88
CA GLY A 47 -1.42 13.75 5.59
C GLY A 47 -0.50 12.67 5.02
N GLU A 48 -1.03 11.51 4.63
CA GLU A 48 -0.28 10.39 4.06
C GLU A 48 -0.66 10.18 2.57
N PRO A 49 0.30 9.88 1.69
CA PRO A 49 0.01 9.46 0.31
C PRO A 49 -0.98 8.30 0.26
N ALA A 50 -2.04 8.48 -0.53
CA ALA A 50 -3.18 7.57 -0.63
C ALA A 50 -3.55 7.32 -2.10
N TYR A 51 -3.91 6.08 -2.39
CA TYR A 51 -4.22 5.55 -3.70
C TYR A 51 -5.59 4.89 -3.67
N ILE A 52 -6.49 5.35 -4.53
CA ILE A 52 -7.90 4.99 -4.50
C ILE A 52 -8.31 4.47 -5.88
N SER A 53 -8.83 3.25 -5.90
CA SER A 53 -9.53 2.66 -7.04
C SER A 53 -11.03 2.62 -6.71
N LYS A 54 -11.90 2.91 -7.70
CA LYS A 54 -13.37 2.83 -7.51
C LYS A 54 -13.84 1.43 -7.10
N ILE A 55 -13.12 0.39 -7.55
CA ILE A 55 -13.44 -1.01 -7.28
C ILE A 55 -12.62 -1.59 -6.12
N GLY A 56 -11.85 -0.76 -5.42
CA GLY A 56 -10.89 -1.19 -4.42
C GLY A 56 -11.06 -0.53 -3.06
N SER A 57 -10.28 -1.03 -2.11
CA SER A 57 -10.01 -0.38 -0.83
C SER A 57 -8.83 0.57 -0.99
N THR A 58 -8.82 1.67 -0.24
CA THR A 58 -7.71 2.63 -0.27
C THR A 58 -6.42 1.98 0.22
N VAL A 59 -5.33 2.14 -0.53
CA VAL A 59 -3.96 1.85 -0.09
C VAL A 59 -3.31 3.18 0.28
N ARG A 60 -2.69 3.26 1.45
CA ARG A 60 -1.85 4.40 1.83
C ARG A 60 -0.43 3.94 2.09
N MET A 61 0.48 4.88 2.15
CA MET A 61 1.83 4.61 2.62
C MET A 61 2.37 5.78 3.42
N ASP A 62 3.26 5.50 4.36
CA ASP A 62 3.96 6.55 5.09
C ASP A 62 5.27 6.05 5.70
N TRP A 63 6.13 7.01 6.02
CA TRP A 63 7.27 6.85 6.90
C TRP A 63 7.09 7.77 8.10
N LYS A 64 7.42 7.30 9.30
CA LYS A 64 7.24 8.08 10.54
C LYS A 64 8.56 8.16 11.28
N ALA A 65 8.94 9.38 11.70
CA ALA A 65 10.18 9.62 12.45
C ALA A 65 10.26 8.82 13.77
N GLN A 66 9.11 8.45 14.37
CA GLN A 66 9.04 7.61 15.56
C GLN A 66 9.43 6.14 15.30
N LYS A 67 9.42 5.70 14.03
CA LYS A 67 9.81 4.36 13.58
C LYS A 67 10.73 4.48 12.36
N PRO A 68 11.93 5.06 12.54
CA PRO A 68 12.76 5.53 11.43
C PRO A 68 13.30 4.41 10.55
N GLU A 69 13.37 3.17 11.05
CA GLU A 69 13.90 2.00 10.35
C GLU A 69 12.88 1.28 9.46
N GLN A 70 11.64 1.77 9.39
CA GLN A 70 10.58 1.11 8.63
C GLN A 70 9.67 2.07 7.86
N LEU A 71 9.14 1.54 6.77
CA LEU A 71 8.07 2.09 5.96
C LEU A 71 6.83 1.24 6.20
N ALA A 72 5.64 1.77 5.91
CA ALA A 72 4.41 0.99 6.01
C ALA A 72 3.48 1.26 4.84
N LEU A 73 2.88 0.19 4.33
CA LEU A 73 1.65 0.26 3.54
C LEU A 73 0.47 0.06 4.48
N TYR A 74 -0.48 0.99 4.45
CA TYR A 74 -1.70 0.91 5.26
C TYR A 74 -2.90 0.54 4.40
N PHE A 75 -3.73 -0.32 4.95
CA PHE A 75 -4.97 -0.81 4.38
C PHE A 75 -6.15 -0.50 5.30
N ASN A 76 -7.37 -0.63 4.79
CA ASN A 76 -8.57 -0.40 5.58
C ASN A 76 -8.75 -1.48 6.66
N CYS A 77 -8.73 -1.08 7.93
CA CYS A 77 -8.83 -1.97 9.10
C CYS A 77 -10.19 -2.69 9.24
N ASN A 78 -11.24 -2.21 8.55
CA ASN A 78 -12.56 -2.84 8.54
C ASN A 78 -12.69 -3.93 7.45
N THR A 79 -11.60 -4.28 6.77
CA THR A 79 -11.55 -5.32 5.75
C THR A 79 -10.79 -6.55 6.24
N LYS A 80 -10.93 -7.67 5.52
CA LYS A 80 -10.13 -8.88 5.78
C LYS A 80 -8.77 -8.86 5.08
N LEU A 81 -8.39 -7.76 4.41
CA LEU A 81 -7.16 -7.67 3.62
C LEU A 81 -5.91 -8.04 4.44
N VAL A 82 -5.63 -7.34 5.54
CA VAL A 82 -4.41 -7.62 6.33
C VAL A 82 -4.43 -9.00 6.96
N ALA A 83 -5.59 -9.49 7.38
CA ALA A 83 -5.72 -10.87 7.88
C ALA A 83 -5.40 -11.89 6.78
N THR A 84 -5.90 -11.68 5.56
CA THR A 84 -5.61 -12.51 4.38
C THR A 84 -4.13 -12.46 4.02
N PHE A 85 -3.53 -11.27 4.01
CA PHE A 85 -2.12 -11.11 3.69
C PHE A 85 -1.23 -11.83 4.70
N ARG A 86 -1.59 -11.78 5.98
CA ARG A 86 -0.89 -12.48 7.05
C ARG A 86 -0.98 -14.00 6.89
N GLU A 87 -2.13 -14.52 6.50
CA GLU A 87 -2.29 -15.95 6.20
C GLU A 87 -1.39 -16.39 5.03
N LEU A 88 -1.31 -15.57 3.98
CA LEU A 88 -0.53 -15.89 2.78
C LEU A 88 0.98 -15.67 2.96
N TYR A 89 1.37 -14.64 3.72
CA TYR A 89 2.72 -14.08 3.69
C TYR A 89 3.31 -13.76 5.05
N GLY A 90 2.68 -14.16 6.16
CA GLY A 90 3.15 -13.86 7.51
C GLY A 90 4.53 -14.44 7.87
N ALA A 91 5.03 -15.41 7.10
CA ALA A 91 6.40 -15.92 7.24
C ALA A 91 7.46 -15.09 6.48
N SER A 92 7.04 -14.19 5.58
CA SER A 92 7.92 -13.48 4.66
C SER A 92 7.91 -11.96 4.83
N VAL A 93 6.83 -11.40 5.40
CA VAL A 93 6.69 -9.96 5.66
C VAL A 93 5.99 -9.71 6.99
N ASP A 94 6.32 -8.59 7.60
CA ASP A 94 5.77 -8.18 8.89
C ASP A 94 4.47 -7.39 8.73
N PHE A 95 3.59 -7.53 9.73
CA PHE A 95 2.32 -6.82 9.80
C PHE A 95 2.11 -6.18 11.17
N GLU A 96 1.73 -4.90 11.20
CA GLU A 96 1.33 -4.20 12.43
C GLU A 96 -0.19 -4.19 12.57
N GLY A 97 -0.68 -4.90 13.59
CA GLY A 97 -2.10 -5.03 13.89
C GLY A 97 -2.89 -5.59 12.69
N ASN A 98 -4.05 -5.01 12.43
CA ASN A 98 -4.92 -5.36 11.30
C ASN A 98 -4.90 -4.31 10.17
N ARG A 99 -3.90 -3.42 10.15
CA ARG A 99 -3.92 -2.23 9.27
C ARG A 99 -2.70 -2.03 8.41
N ALA A 100 -1.54 -2.61 8.74
CA ALA A 100 -0.30 -2.28 8.04
C ALA A 100 0.53 -3.51 7.67
N LEU A 101 1.13 -3.45 6.48
CA LEU A 101 2.27 -4.26 6.06
C LEU A 101 3.52 -3.41 6.26
N VAL A 102 4.46 -3.91 7.06
CA VAL A 102 5.68 -3.20 7.44
C VAL A 102 6.82 -3.61 6.52
N LEU A 103 7.57 -2.63 6.04
CA LEU A 103 8.70 -2.80 5.13
C LEU A 103 9.96 -2.22 5.77
N PRO A 104 11.10 -2.91 5.69
CA PRO A 104 12.35 -2.35 6.19
C PRO A 104 12.76 -1.13 5.34
N ARG A 105 13.34 -0.10 5.97
CA ARG A 105 13.89 1.06 5.26
C ARG A 105 15.06 0.66 4.37
N SER A 106 15.91 -0.23 4.86
CA SER A 106 17.08 -0.77 4.15
C SER A 106 16.78 -2.13 3.52
N GLY A 107 17.58 -2.51 2.52
CA GLY A 107 17.40 -3.77 1.79
C GLY A 107 16.34 -3.70 0.68
N GLU A 108 16.13 -4.83 0.02
CA GLU A 108 15.17 -4.96 -1.08
C GLU A 108 13.77 -5.26 -0.59
N PHE A 109 12.78 -4.71 -1.29
CA PHE A 109 11.40 -5.06 -1.05
C PHE A 109 11.06 -6.43 -1.64
N PRO A 110 10.25 -7.26 -0.98
CA PRO A 110 9.68 -8.45 -1.58
C PRO A 110 8.59 -8.06 -2.59
N HIS A 111 9.01 -7.55 -3.75
CA HIS A 111 8.17 -6.91 -4.77
C HIS A 111 6.95 -7.75 -5.15
N LYS A 112 7.14 -9.06 -5.35
CA LYS A 112 6.04 -9.99 -5.72
C LYS A 112 4.94 -10.03 -4.66
N ILE A 113 5.32 -10.08 -3.37
CA ILE A 113 4.39 -10.14 -2.25
C ILE A 113 3.63 -8.81 -2.12
N ILE A 114 4.38 -7.71 -2.12
CA ILE A 114 3.81 -6.36 -1.98
C ILE A 114 2.85 -6.06 -3.12
N LYS A 115 3.25 -6.37 -4.36
CA LYS A 115 2.42 -6.23 -5.55
C LYS A 115 1.11 -7.01 -5.43
N HIS A 116 1.16 -8.25 -4.93
CA HIS A 116 -0.06 -9.03 -4.75
C HIS A 116 -0.98 -8.44 -3.67
N CYS A 117 -0.42 -7.97 -2.55
CA CYS A 117 -1.19 -7.25 -1.51
C CYS A 117 -1.85 -5.97 -2.07
N ILE A 118 -1.12 -5.18 -2.86
CA ILE A 118 -1.65 -3.99 -3.53
C ILE A 118 -2.77 -4.38 -4.51
N ALA A 119 -2.55 -5.38 -5.36
CA ALA A 119 -3.53 -5.84 -6.34
C ALA A 119 -4.84 -6.26 -5.68
N MET A 120 -4.78 -7.04 -4.60
CA MET A 120 -5.95 -7.43 -3.82
C MET A 120 -6.67 -6.23 -3.22
N ALA A 121 -5.92 -5.25 -2.69
CA ALA A 121 -6.51 -4.04 -2.12
C ALA A 121 -7.21 -3.20 -3.19
N LEU A 122 -6.57 -2.96 -4.34
CA LEU A 122 -7.11 -2.13 -5.43
C LEU A 122 -8.33 -2.74 -6.14
N GLN A 123 -8.58 -4.03 -5.95
CA GLN A 123 -9.74 -4.75 -6.50
C GLN A 123 -10.73 -5.24 -5.43
N TYR A 124 -10.50 -4.89 -4.16
CA TYR A 124 -11.17 -5.50 -3.02
C TYR A 124 -12.69 -5.55 -3.13
N HIS A 125 -13.37 -4.50 -3.61
CA HIS A 125 -14.84 -4.52 -3.71
C HIS A 125 -15.36 -5.57 -4.70
N LYS A 126 -14.59 -5.89 -5.75
CA LYS A 126 -14.93 -6.97 -6.68
C LYS A 126 -14.61 -8.34 -6.10
N ILE A 127 -13.50 -8.49 -5.39
CA ILE A 127 -13.00 -9.82 -4.97
C ILE A 127 -13.35 -10.18 -3.52
N LYS A 128 -13.96 -9.28 -2.74
CA LYS A 128 -14.23 -9.50 -1.31
C LYS A 128 -15.02 -10.78 -1.03
N HIS A 129 -15.86 -11.22 -1.96
CA HIS A 129 -16.64 -12.47 -1.85
C HIS A 129 -15.81 -13.77 -1.92
N LYS A 130 -14.52 -13.68 -2.28
CA LYS A 130 -13.64 -14.84 -2.37
C LYS A 130 -13.29 -15.36 -0.97
N PRO A 131 -12.92 -16.66 -0.84
CA PRO A 131 -12.39 -17.20 0.41
C PRO A 131 -11.27 -16.30 0.98
N LEU A 132 -11.23 -16.21 2.32
CA LEU A 132 -10.33 -15.35 3.11
C LEU A 132 -10.60 -13.83 3.04
N LEU A 133 -11.23 -13.32 1.98
CA LEU A 133 -11.45 -11.88 1.77
C LEU A 133 -12.82 -11.36 2.24
N GLY A 134 -13.72 -12.25 2.67
CA GLY A 134 -15.06 -11.90 3.15
C GLY A 134 -16.17 -12.67 2.41
N ALA A 135 -16.29 -13.96 2.72
CA ALA A 135 -17.54 -14.71 2.53
C ALA A 135 -18.49 -14.44 3.70
#